data_AF-A0A942B2T7-F1
#
_entry.id   AF-A0A942B2T7-F1
#
_cell.length_a   1.000
_cell.length_b   1.000
_cell.length_c   1.000
_cell.angle_alpha   90.00
_cell.angle_beta   90.00
_cell.angle_gamma   90.00
#
_symmetry.space_group_name_H-M   'P 1'
#
loop_
_entity.id
_entity.type
_entity.pdbx_description
1 polymer ?
#
loop_
_entity_poly.entity_id
_entity_poly.type
_entity_poly.pdbx_seq_one_letter_code
_entity_poly.pdbx_strand_id
1 'polypeptide(L)'
;MPLFSRKPRLLPLPVPALDDHAPTDTLYSFAVQTIYEMGYREAFEPRAHDVADLIVGEVLALVRIDVAPDDEPYLRQLLTSAAQIGAGIGLVERRGGRRIDEQLVDRDIEGALRAAVNELPEMPPEQARVARFLLRSGHYVARTGPESIPLVLAGLST
;
A
#
# COMPACT_ATOMS: atom_id res chain seq x y z
N MET A 1 22.06 -12.41 -26.82
CA MET A 1 22.08 -12.92 -25.44
C MET A 1 20.65 -13.06 -24.97
N PRO A 2 20.19 -14.21 -24.45
CA PRO A 2 18.87 -14.29 -23.88
C PRO A 2 18.90 -13.56 -22.53
N LEU A 3 18.14 -12.46 -22.41
CA LEU A 3 17.85 -11.85 -21.12
C LEU A 3 17.07 -12.89 -20.31
N PHE A 4 17.65 -13.38 -19.22
CA PHE A 4 17.00 -14.31 -18.31
C PHE A 4 15.71 -13.67 -17.78
N SER A 5 14.56 -14.06 -18.34
CA SER A 5 13.26 -13.73 -17.76
C SER A 5 13.13 -14.49 -16.44
N ARG A 6 13.44 -13.83 -15.33
CA ARG A 6 13.22 -14.39 -13.99
C ARG A 6 11.73 -14.70 -13.85
N LYS A 7 11.40 -15.95 -13.50
CA LYS A 7 10.01 -16.32 -13.18
C LYS A 7 9.58 -15.52 -11.94
N PRO A 8 8.40 -14.89 -11.96
CA PRO A 8 7.87 -14.17 -10.81
C PRO A 8 7.75 -15.13 -9.62
N ARG A 9 8.10 -14.66 -8.43
CA ARG A 9 7.91 -15.40 -7.18
C ARG A 9 6.61 -14.93 -6.58
N LEU A 10 5.54 -15.66 -6.85
CA LEU A 10 4.20 -15.28 -6.42
C LEU A 10 3.97 -15.65 -4.96
N LEU A 11 3.30 -14.76 -4.24
CA LEU A 11 2.83 -14.90 -2.87
C LEU A 11 1.31 -14.71 -2.87
N PRO A 12 0.55 -15.24 -1.89
CA PRO A 12 -0.84 -14.85 -1.70
C PRO A 12 -0.96 -13.33 -1.53
N LEU A 13 -1.94 -12.70 -2.16
CA LEU A 13 -2.29 -11.29 -1.94
C LEU A 13 -3.05 -11.20 -0.60
N PRO A 14 -2.45 -10.65 0.47
CA PRO A 14 -3.14 -10.55 1.74
C PRO A 14 -4.19 -9.44 1.70
N VAL A 15 -5.36 -9.70 2.27
CA VAL A 15 -6.29 -8.61 2.63
C VAL A 15 -5.61 -7.78 3.73
N PRO A 16 -5.51 -6.45 3.59
CA PRO A 16 -4.90 -5.59 4.60
C PRO A 16 -5.59 -5.75 5.96
N ALA A 17 -4.82 -5.86 7.03
CA ALA A 17 -5.30 -5.88 8.41
C ALA A 17 -4.53 -4.85 9.25
N LEU A 18 -5.19 -4.26 10.24
CA LEU A 18 -4.59 -3.20 11.06
C LEU A 18 -3.38 -3.69 11.88
N ASP A 19 -3.47 -4.93 12.36
CA ASP A 19 -2.42 -5.61 13.13
C ASP A 19 -1.42 -6.38 12.26
N ASP A 20 -1.43 -6.18 10.94
CA ASP A 20 -0.54 -6.91 10.03
C ASP A 20 0.94 -6.62 10.37
N HIS A 21 1.64 -7.68 10.74
CA HIS A 21 3.07 -7.62 11.01
C HIS A 21 3.83 -7.76 9.70
N ALA A 22 4.74 -6.83 9.41
CA ALA A 22 5.61 -6.95 8.27
C ALA A 22 6.44 -8.25 8.40
N PRO A 23 6.42 -9.18 7.41
CA PRO A 23 7.31 -10.36 7.42
C PRO A 23 8.77 -9.98 7.68
N THR A 24 9.61 -10.83 8.29
CA THR A 24 10.98 -10.41 8.70
C THR A 24 12.06 -10.43 7.60
N ASP A 25 11.81 -11.02 6.43
CA ASP A 25 12.84 -11.14 5.38
C ASP A 25 13.02 -9.86 4.55
N THR A 26 14.23 -9.29 4.55
CA THR A 26 14.58 -8.13 3.72
C THR A 26 14.60 -8.51 2.23
N LEU A 27 13.85 -7.76 1.43
CA LEU A 27 13.81 -7.90 -0.03
C LEU A 27 14.34 -6.64 -0.69
N TYR A 28 15.61 -6.31 -0.45
CA TYR A 28 16.28 -5.26 -1.19
C TYR A 28 16.84 -5.82 -2.49
N SER A 29 16.26 -5.41 -3.61
CA SER A 29 16.76 -5.72 -4.95
C SER A 29 16.57 -4.51 -5.86
N PHE A 30 17.33 -4.46 -6.95
CA PHE A 30 17.16 -3.42 -7.97
C PHE A 30 15.72 -3.39 -8.53
N ALA A 31 15.09 -4.55 -8.69
CA ALA A 31 13.71 -4.66 -9.16
C ALA A 31 12.73 -4.03 -8.15
N VAL A 32 12.93 -4.31 -6.86
CA VAL A 32 12.14 -3.73 -5.77
C VAL A 32 12.26 -2.20 -5.76
N GLN A 33 13.47 -1.66 -5.81
CA GLN A 33 13.65 -0.20 -5.84
C GLN A 33 13.01 0.39 -7.10
N THR A 34 13.15 -0.26 -8.25
CA THR A 34 12.55 0.23 -9.50
C THR A 34 11.02 0.29 -9.40
N ILE A 35 10.39 -0.75 -8.87
CA ILE A 35 8.94 -0.77 -8.63
C ILE A 35 8.54 0.32 -7.64
N TYR A 36 9.29 0.46 -6.54
CA TYR A 36 9.05 1.51 -5.55
C TYR A 36 9.08 2.90 -6.18
N GLU A 37 10.14 3.25 -6.90
CA GLU A 37 10.29 4.55 -7.58
C GLU A 37 9.19 4.80 -8.62
N MET A 38 8.81 3.77 -9.38
CA MET A 38 7.69 3.89 -10.32
C MET A 38 6.36 4.09 -9.60
N GLY A 39 6.12 3.35 -8.51
CA GLY A 39 4.92 3.47 -7.70
C GLY A 39 4.83 4.83 -7.01
N TYR A 40 5.94 5.33 -6.49
CA TYR A 40 6.06 6.66 -5.90
C TYR A 40 5.71 7.76 -6.91
N ARG A 41 6.19 7.65 -8.15
CA ARG A 41 5.79 8.60 -9.22
C ARG A 41 4.31 8.49 -9.55
N GLU A 42 3.79 7.28 -9.64
CA GLU A 42 2.37 7.04 -9.93
C GLU A 42 1.44 7.50 -8.80
N ALA A 43 1.94 7.63 -7.57
CA ALA A 43 1.19 8.17 -6.43
C ALA A 43 0.63 9.58 -6.71
N PHE A 44 1.28 10.33 -7.62
CA PHE A 44 0.86 11.67 -8.01
C PHE A 44 -0.16 11.69 -9.17
N GLU A 45 -0.52 10.54 -9.74
CA GLU A 45 -1.54 10.46 -10.78
C GLU A 45 -2.95 10.59 -10.20
N PRO A 46 -3.93 11.11 -10.96
CA PRO A 46 -5.30 11.30 -10.48
C PRO A 46 -5.94 10.02 -9.93
N ARG A 47 -5.66 8.88 -10.55
CA ARG A 47 -6.20 7.58 -10.10
C ARG A 47 -5.70 7.16 -8.73
N ALA A 48 -4.46 7.48 -8.39
CA ALA A 48 -3.92 7.17 -7.07
C ALA A 48 -4.56 8.07 -6.00
N HIS A 49 -4.85 9.33 -6.34
CA HIS A 49 -5.62 10.24 -5.49
C HIS A 49 -7.04 9.75 -5.26
N ASP A 50 -7.76 9.37 -6.32
CA ASP A 50 -9.13 8.87 -6.21
C ASP A 50 -9.22 7.66 -5.27
N VAL A 51 -8.26 6.72 -5.37
CA VAL A 51 -8.18 5.55 -4.49
C VAL A 51 -7.87 5.96 -3.05
N ALA A 52 -6.91 6.86 -2.85
CA ALA A 52 -6.52 7.30 -1.52
C ALA A 52 -7.63 8.04 -0.79
N ASP A 53 -8.27 9.01 -1.46
CA ASP A 53 -9.36 9.80 -0.88
C ASP A 53 -10.52 8.90 -0.44
N LEU A 54 -10.87 7.92 -1.28
CA LEU A 54 -11.93 6.97 -1.01
C LEU A 54 -11.61 6.06 0.18
N ILE A 55 -10.39 5.53 0.30
CA ILE A 55 -10.03 4.67 1.45
C ILE A 55 -9.87 5.49 2.72
N VAL A 56 -9.17 6.61 2.65
CA VAL A 56 -8.88 7.45 3.83
C VAL A 56 -10.16 7.97 4.43
N GLY A 57 -11.12 8.41 3.62
CA GLY A 57 -12.44 8.85 4.08
C GLY A 57 -13.18 7.78 4.89
N GLU A 58 -13.23 6.56 4.37
CA GLU A 58 -13.91 5.42 5.02
C GLU A 58 -13.17 4.95 6.28
N VAL A 59 -11.84 4.86 6.23
CA VAL A 59 -11.02 4.37 7.35
C VAL A 59 -11.00 5.36 8.50
N LEU A 60 -10.80 6.66 8.23
CA LEU A 60 -10.76 7.68 9.28
C LEU A 60 -12.12 7.89 9.96
N ALA A 61 -13.22 7.51 9.31
CA ALA A 61 -14.54 7.52 9.95
C ALA A 61 -14.70 6.41 11.01
N LEU A 62 -13.91 5.33 10.91
CA LEU A 62 -14.03 4.14 11.75
C LEU A 62 -12.89 4.00 12.77
N VAL A 63 -11.72 4.57 12.50
CA VAL A 63 -10.55 4.52 13.37
C VAL A 63 -10.45 5.78 14.21
N ARG A 64 -10.34 5.61 15.54
CA ARG A 64 -9.99 6.71 16.45
C ARG A 64 -8.48 6.82 16.51
N ILE A 65 -7.96 8.01 16.24
CA ILE A 65 -6.54 8.32 16.42
C ILE A 65 -6.48 9.52 17.37
N ASP A 66 -5.78 9.35 18.48
CA ASP A 66 -5.50 10.46 19.38
C ASP A 66 -4.45 11.38 18.73
N VAL A 67 -4.83 12.63 18.49
CA VAL A 67 -3.99 13.66 17.87
C VAL A 67 -4.43 15.02 18.36
N ALA A 68 -3.47 15.92 18.60
CA ALA A 68 -3.80 17.30 18.93
C ALA A 68 -4.54 17.94 17.75
N PRO A 69 -5.55 18.81 17.98
CA PRO A 69 -6.32 19.43 16.90
C PRO A 69 -5.45 20.17 15.88
N ASP A 70 -4.35 20.78 16.34
CA ASP A 70 -3.41 21.52 15.49
C ASP A 70 -2.58 20.59 14.57
N ASP A 71 -2.40 19.33 14.96
CA ASP A 71 -1.63 18.32 14.23
C ASP A 71 -2.52 17.44 13.33
N GLU A 72 -3.85 17.46 13.51
CA GLU A 72 -4.80 16.65 12.73
C GLU A 72 -4.64 16.82 11.20
N PRO A 73 -4.52 18.05 10.65
CA PRO A 73 -4.39 18.22 9.20
C PRO A 73 -3.11 17.59 8.65
N TYR A 74 -2.01 17.68 9.40
CA TYR A 74 -0.74 17.10 9.02
C TYR A 74 -0.80 15.57 9.05
N LEU A 75 -1.37 15.00 10.11
CA LEU A 75 -1.56 13.55 10.19
C LEU A 75 -2.45 13.05 9.05
N ARG A 76 -3.56 13.74 8.75
CA ARG A 76 -4.45 13.36 7.64
C ARG A 76 -3.70 13.39 6.31
N GLN A 77 -2.89 14.42 6.06
CA GLN A 77 -2.08 14.51 4.85
C GLN A 77 -1.09 13.33 4.75
N LEU A 78 -0.41 13.00 5.85
CA LEU A 78 0.54 11.89 5.92
C LEU A 78 -0.14 10.54 5.62
N LEU A 79 -1.29 10.29 6.25
CA LEU A 79 -2.08 9.08 6.04
C LEU A 79 -2.61 8.98 4.60
N THR A 80 -2.97 10.11 4.00
CA THR A 80 -3.36 10.20 2.59
C THR A 80 -2.19 9.87 1.67
N SER A 81 -1.01 10.46 1.90
CA SER A 81 0.20 10.16 1.14
C SER A 81 0.58 8.68 1.24
N ALA A 82 0.42 8.05 2.41
CA ALA A 82 0.66 6.63 2.59
C ALA A 82 -0.26 5.78 1.69
N ALA A 83 -1.57 6.07 1.68
CA ALA A 83 -2.53 5.43 0.79
C ALA A 83 -2.23 5.67 -0.70
N GLN A 84 -1.83 6.89 -1.07
CA GLN A 84 -1.47 7.24 -2.46
C GLN A 84 -0.25 6.46 -2.95
N ILE A 85 0.81 6.34 -2.13
CA ILE A 85 2.01 5.57 -2.48
C ILE A 85 1.65 4.09 -2.69
N GLY A 86 0.84 3.53 -1.79
CA GLY A 86 0.30 2.19 -1.95
C GLY A 86 -0.46 2.03 -3.27
N ALA A 87 -1.38 2.94 -3.56
CA ALA A 87 -2.17 2.94 -4.78
C ALA A 87 -1.29 3.02 -6.03
N GLY A 88 -0.28 3.89 -6.03
CA GLY A 88 0.69 4.00 -7.10
C GLY A 88 1.42 2.68 -7.38
N ILE A 89 1.88 1.98 -6.34
CA ILE A 89 2.48 0.64 -6.47
C ILE A 89 1.47 -0.36 -7.06
N GLY A 90 0.22 -0.35 -6.62
CA GLY A 90 -0.85 -1.22 -7.16
C GLY A 90 -1.18 -0.93 -8.63
N LEU A 91 -1.14 0.33 -9.05
CA LEU A 91 -1.33 0.75 -10.45
C LEU A 91 -0.16 0.33 -11.35
N VAL A 92 1.07 0.40 -10.84
CA VAL A 92 2.26 -0.14 -11.53
C VAL A 92 2.14 -1.64 -11.71
N GLU A 93 1.74 -2.38 -10.66
CA GLU A 93 1.51 -3.81 -10.73
C GLU A 93 0.46 -4.17 -11.80
N ARG A 94 -0.69 -3.48 -11.78
CA ARG A 94 -1.79 -3.71 -12.73
C ARG A 94 -1.39 -3.45 -14.18
N ARG A 95 -0.53 -2.45 -14.44
CA ARG A 95 0.00 -2.14 -15.79
C ARG A 95 1.06 -3.12 -16.26
N GLY A 96 1.73 -3.82 -15.34
CA GLY A 96 2.77 -4.81 -15.63
C GLY A 96 2.33 -5.99 -16.51
N GLY A 97 1.03 -6.10 -16.82
CA GLY A 97 0.52 -6.89 -17.96
C GLY A 97 0.58 -8.41 -17.79
N ARG A 98 1.23 -8.92 -16.74
CA ARG A 98 1.05 -10.30 -16.31
C ARG A 98 -0.33 -10.40 -15.68
N ARG A 99 -1.19 -11.26 -16.24
CA ARG A 99 -2.32 -11.84 -15.51
C ARG A 99 -1.74 -12.69 -14.37
N ILE A 100 -1.24 -12.01 -13.35
CA ILE A 100 -1.09 -12.59 -12.03
C ILE A 100 -2.52 -12.84 -11.58
N ASP A 101 -2.77 -14.06 -11.12
CA ASP A 101 -4.01 -14.43 -10.43
C ASP A 101 -4.42 -13.30 -9.48
N GLU A 102 -5.69 -12.96 -9.43
CA GLU A 102 -6.21 -11.88 -8.59
C GLU A 102 -5.91 -12.13 -7.10
N GLN A 103 -5.57 -13.37 -6.74
CA GLN A 103 -5.21 -13.79 -5.39
C GLN A 103 -3.70 -13.84 -5.13
N LEU A 104 -2.86 -13.41 -6.07
CA LEU A 104 -1.40 -13.47 -5.95
C LEU A 104 -0.75 -12.11 -6.16
N VAL A 105 0.38 -11.90 -5.49
CA VAL A 105 1.25 -10.72 -5.59
C VAL A 105 2.69 -11.15 -5.86
N ASP A 106 3.42 -10.38 -6.67
CA ASP A 106 4.84 -10.66 -6.90
C ASP A 106 5.66 -10.27 -5.66
N ARG A 107 6.63 -11.10 -5.28
CA ARG A 107 7.57 -10.83 -4.18
C ARG A 107 8.31 -9.49 -4.35
N ASP A 108 8.55 -9.04 -5.57
CA ASP A 108 9.17 -7.73 -5.80
C ASP A 108 8.17 -6.55 -5.54
N ILE A 109 6.86 -6.77 -5.69
CA ILE A 109 5.82 -5.80 -5.27
C ILE A 109 5.76 -5.71 -3.74
N GLU A 110 5.74 -6.85 -3.04
CA GLU A 110 5.79 -6.86 -1.57
C GLU A 110 7.09 -6.21 -1.05
N GLY A 111 8.20 -6.39 -1.75
CA GLY A 111 9.44 -5.67 -1.47
C GLY A 111 9.29 -4.16 -1.61
N ALA A 112 8.57 -3.68 -2.64
CA ALA A 112 8.33 -2.25 -2.85
C ALA A 112 7.40 -1.65 -1.81
N LEU A 113 6.32 -2.36 -1.43
CA LEU A 113 5.45 -1.95 -0.33
C LEU A 113 6.24 -1.84 0.98
N ARG A 114 7.18 -2.75 1.21
CA ARG A 114 8.08 -2.68 2.36
C ARG A 114 9.02 -1.48 2.30
N ALA A 115 9.61 -1.19 1.15
CA ALA A 115 10.44 0.01 0.99
C ALA A 115 9.62 1.26 1.35
N ALA A 116 8.39 1.35 0.87
CA ALA A 116 7.48 2.43 1.19
C ALA A 116 7.13 2.51 2.69
N VAL A 117 6.90 1.37 3.35
CA VAL A 117 6.70 1.32 4.81
C VAL A 117 7.93 1.81 5.58
N ASN A 118 9.14 1.46 5.13
CA ASN A 118 10.39 1.88 5.77
C ASN A 118 10.68 3.38 5.57
N GLU A 119 10.07 4.02 4.57
CA GLU A 119 10.18 5.46 4.31
C GLU A 119 9.09 6.28 5.01
N LEU A 120 8.15 5.64 5.71
CA LEU A 120 7.21 6.37 6.57
C LEU A 120 7.99 7.13 7.66
N PRO A 121 7.61 8.38 7.96
CA PRO A 121 8.26 9.15 9.01
C PRO A 121 8.01 8.53 10.39
N GLU A 122 8.86 8.86 11.35
CA GLU A 122 8.66 8.43 12.74
C GLU A 122 7.34 9.01 13.29
N MET A 123 6.53 8.14 13.90
CA MET A 123 5.24 8.50 14.48
C MET A 123 4.87 7.54 15.62
N PRO A 124 3.93 7.93 16.52
CA PRO A 124 3.40 7.06 17.54
C PRO A 124 2.94 5.69 16.99
N PRO A 125 3.10 4.59 17.74
CA PRO A 125 2.83 3.23 17.25
C PRO A 125 1.43 3.03 16.64
N GLU A 126 0.42 3.70 17.19
CA GLU A 126 -0.96 3.65 16.69
C GLU A 126 -1.08 4.30 15.31
N GLN A 127 -0.55 5.52 15.14
CA GLN A 127 -0.52 6.21 13.86
C GLN A 127 0.28 5.41 12.83
N ALA A 128 1.41 4.80 13.24
CA ALA A 128 2.23 3.95 12.38
C ALA A 128 1.49 2.69 11.92
N ARG A 129 0.62 2.10 12.75
CA ARG A 129 -0.25 0.98 12.34
C ARG A 129 -1.24 1.44 11.28
N VAL A 130 -1.92 2.56 11.50
CA VAL A 130 -2.90 3.10 10.53
C VAL A 130 -2.22 3.49 9.21
N ALA A 131 -1.06 4.13 9.24
CA ALA A 131 -0.31 4.49 8.03
C ALA A 131 0.08 3.26 7.20
N ARG A 132 0.58 2.20 7.85
CA ARG A 132 0.90 0.92 7.19
C ARG A 132 -0.33 0.24 6.62
N PHE A 133 -1.42 0.24 7.38
CA PHE A 133 -2.70 -0.29 6.93
C PHE A 133 -3.21 0.46 5.69
N LEU A 134 -3.20 1.79 5.70
CA LEU A 134 -3.62 2.63 4.59
C LEU A 134 -2.75 2.45 3.35
N LEU A 135 -1.43 2.32 3.53
CA LEU A 135 -0.50 2.00 2.45
C LEU A 135 -0.83 0.66 1.78
N ARG A 136 -1.02 -0.40 2.57
CA ARG A 136 -1.44 -1.70 2.02
C ARG A 136 -2.83 -1.65 1.41
N SER A 137 -3.75 -0.88 1.99
CA SER A 137 -5.10 -0.68 1.48
C SER A 137 -5.12 0.01 0.12
N GLY A 138 -4.32 1.08 -0.04
CA GLY A 138 -4.16 1.77 -1.31
C GLY A 138 -3.70 0.83 -2.41
N HIS A 139 -2.69 0.00 -2.14
CA HIS A 139 -2.22 -1.03 -3.06
C HIS A 139 -3.32 -2.03 -3.40
N TYR A 140 -3.97 -2.61 -2.39
CA TYR A 140 -4.99 -3.63 -2.55
C TYR A 140 -6.16 -3.14 -3.41
N VAL A 141 -6.70 -1.94 -3.12
CA VAL A 141 -7.84 -1.36 -3.86
C VAL A 141 -7.43 -0.92 -5.27
N ALA A 142 -6.25 -0.31 -5.46
CA ALA A 142 -5.78 0.03 -6.80
C ALA A 142 -5.62 -1.21 -7.69
N ARG A 143 -5.24 -2.33 -7.07
CA ARG A 143 -5.03 -3.62 -7.73
C ARG A 143 -6.35 -4.35 -8.02
N THR A 144 -7.27 -4.38 -7.07
CA THR A 144 -8.49 -5.23 -7.11
C THR A 144 -9.76 -4.46 -7.45
N GLY A 145 -9.78 -3.14 -7.30
CA GLY A 145 -10.92 -2.27 -7.60
C GLY A 145 -11.66 -1.76 -6.36
N PRO A 146 -12.45 -0.67 -6.48
CA PRO A 146 -13.20 -0.08 -5.37
C PRO A 146 -14.26 -1.01 -4.76
N GLU A 147 -14.72 -2.04 -5.48
CA GLU A 147 -15.60 -3.09 -4.95
C GLU A 147 -14.98 -3.86 -3.77
N SER A 148 -13.66 -3.76 -3.59
CA SER A 148 -12.92 -4.45 -2.54
C SER A 148 -12.87 -3.69 -1.20
N ILE A 149 -13.36 -2.45 -1.14
CA ILE A 149 -13.35 -1.63 0.08
C ILE A 149 -13.98 -2.34 1.29
N PRO A 150 -15.13 -3.04 1.17
CA PRO A 150 -15.70 -3.74 2.32
C PRO A 150 -14.76 -4.79 2.94
N LEU A 151 -13.91 -5.42 2.12
CA LEU A 151 -12.90 -6.37 2.62
C LEU A 151 -11.79 -5.66 3.39
N VAL A 152 -11.36 -4.49 2.90
CA VAL A 152 -10.37 -3.65 3.58
C VAL A 152 -10.91 -3.19 4.93
N LEU A 153 -12.16 -2.70 4.97
CA LEU A 153 -12.77 -2.23 6.23
C LEU A 153 -12.97 -3.37 7.25
N ALA A 154 -13.20 -4.60 6.79
CA ALA A 154 -13.23 -5.75 7.69
C ALA A 154 -11.90 -5.99 8.42
N GLY A 155 -10.77 -5.62 7.79
CA GLY A 155 -9.42 -5.68 8.38
C GLY A 155 -9.14 -4.65 9.49
N LEU A 156 -10.07 -3.72 9.75
CA LEU A 156 -10.00 -2.82 10.90
C LEU A 156 -10.49 -3.46 12.21
N SER A 157 -11.23 -4.58 12.11
CA SER A 157 -11.86 -5.26 13.26
C SER A 157 -11.09 -6.49 13.76
N THR A 158 -10.01 -6.85 13.08
CA THR A 158 -9.07 -7.92 13.43
C THR A 158 -7.95 -7.40 14.31
#